data_AF-J4UR12-F1
#
_entry.id   AF-J4UR12-F1
#
_cell.length_a   1.000
_cell.length_b   1.000
_cell.length_c   1.000
_cell.angle_alpha   90.00
_cell.angle_beta   90.00
_cell.angle_gamma   90.00
#
_symmetry.space_group_name_H-M   'P 1'
#
loop_
_entity.id
_entity.type
_entity.pdbx_description
1 polymer ?
#
loop_
_entity_poly.entity_id
_entity_poly.type
_entity_poly.pdbx_seq_one_letter_code
_entity_poly.pdbx_strand_id
1 'polypeptide(L)'
;MKKICIACGRTFEATRNAKCCQECRNDGKRICAHCGHEIIGEYKHSYCKECNNILQEANRKKREAAKKRTKTKTEQMRTQGKQTLDEKITAAQAAGISYGKYSAMRRGLLRI
;
A
#
# COMPACT_ATOMS: atom_id res chain seq x y z
N MET A 1 -30.79 3.41 -5.92
CA MET A 1 -30.76 1.99 -6.36
C MET A 1 -31.16 1.10 -5.20
N LYS A 2 -31.97 0.06 -5.43
CA LYS A 2 -32.39 -0.84 -4.33
C LYS A 2 -31.21 -1.70 -3.89
N LYS A 3 -30.94 -1.73 -2.58
CA LYS A 3 -29.91 -2.58 -1.97
C LYS A 3 -30.45 -3.21 -0.70
N ILE A 4 -29.83 -4.32 -0.29
CA ILE A 4 -30.14 -4.99 0.97
C ILE A 4 -29.34 -4.32 2.10
N CYS A 5 -30.01 -3.97 3.18
CA CYS A 5 -29.39 -3.44 4.39
C CYS A 5 -28.62 -4.55 5.10
N ILE A 6 -27.33 -4.34 5.34
CA ILE A 6 -26.49 -5.31 6.07
C ILE A 6 -26.95 -5.50 7.53
N ALA A 7 -27.65 -4.53 8.12
CA ALA A 7 -28.08 -4.61 9.52
C ALA A 7 -29.43 -5.27 9.76
N CYS A 8 -30.41 -5.04 8.89
CA CYS A 8 -31.76 -5.57 9.09
C CYS A 8 -32.22 -6.51 7.96
N GLY A 9 -31.40 -6.74 6.93
CA GLY A 9 -31.75 -7.58 5.79
C GLY A 9 -32.84 -7.03 4.87
N ARG A 10 -33.43 -5.86 5.18
CA ARG A 10 -34.48 -5.24 4.38
C ARG A 10 -33.90 -4.54 3.14
N THR A 11 -34.67 -4.53 2.06
CA THR A 11 -34.35 -3.71 0.88
C THR A 11 -34.62 -2.24 1.16
N PHE A 12 -33.68 -1.36 0.83
CA PHE A 12 -33.83 0.09 0.98
C PHE A 12 -33.31 0.84 -0.26
N GLU A 13 -33.76 2.08 -0.43
CA GLU A 13 -33.22 2.96 -1.45
C GLU A 13 -31.86 3.52 -1.02
N ALA A 14 -30.82 3.05 -1.68
CA ALA A 14 -29.44 3.39 -1.36
C ALA A 14 -28.84 4.38 -2.37
N THR A 15 -28.03 5.30 -1.86
CA THR A 15 -27.00 6.01 -2.64
C THR A 15 -25.85 5.06 -2.97
N ARG A 16 -25.00 5.40 -3.95
CA ARG A 16 -23.98 4.49 -4.53
C ARG A 16 -23.19 3.68 -3.50
N ASN A 17 -22.79 4.27 -2.37
CA ASN A 17 -21.94 3.60 -1.37
C ASN A 17 -22.65 3.25 -0.06
N ALA A 18 -23.96 3.46 0.06
CA ALA A 18 -24.69 3.12 1.28
C ALA A 18 -24.78 1.59 1.45
N LYS A 19 -24.43 1.13 2.67
CA LYS A 19 -24.44 -0.29 3.09
C LYS A 19 -25.55 -0.63 4.11
N CYS A 20 -26.12 0.39 4.74
CA CYS A 20 -27.11 0.28 5.79
C CYS A 20 -28.25 1.27 5.53
N CYS A 21 -29.49 0.90 5.84
CA CYS A 21 -30.64 1.79 5.69
C CYS A 21 -30.57 2.96 6.68
N GLN A 22 -31.32 4.03 6.40
CA GLN A 22 -31.27 5.24 7.22
C GLN A 22 -31.76 4.98 8.66
N GLU A 23 -32.75 4.11 8.85
CA GLU A 23 -33.25 3.70 10.17
C GLU A 23 -32.16 3.06 11.02
N CYS A 24 -31.57 1.94 10.57
CA CYS A 24 -30.49 1.28 11.29
C CYS A 24 -29.25 2.18 11.45
N ARG A 25 -29.03 3.12 10.53
CA ARG A 25 -27.97 4.12 10.65
C ARG A 25 -28.25 5.13 11.75
N ASN A 26 -29.50 5.53 11.95
CA ASN A 26 -29.96 6.45 13.00
C ASN A 26 -30.01 5.76 14.37
N ASP A 27 -30.40 4.48 14.42
CA ASP A 27 -30.42 3.65 15.63
C ASP A 27 -29.02 3.35 16.21
N GLY A 28 -27.96 3.85 15.58
CA GLY A 28 -26.59 3.60 16.01
C GLY A 28 -26.10 2.17 15.71
N LYS A 29 -26.91 1.32 15.08
CA LYS A 29 -26.52 -0.04 14.66
C LYS A 29 -25.47 0.04 13.56
N ARG A 30 -24.20 -0.03 13.95
CA ARG A 30 -23.05 -0.05 13.05
C ARG A 30 -22.58 -1.47 12.86
N ILE A 31 -22.19 -1.78 11.63
CA ILE A 31 -21.69 -3.09 11.26
C ILE A 31 -20.33 -2.94 10.63
N CYS A 32 -19.43 -3.84 10.98
CA CYS A 32 -18.13 -3.93 10.36
C CYS A 32 -18.26 -4.15 8.86
N ALA A 33 -17.78 -3.19 8.08
CA ALA A 33 -17.80 -3.22 6.63
C ALA A 33 -16.97 -4.38 6.02
N HIS A 34 -16.16 -5.07 6.84
CA HIS A 34 -15.30 -6.18 6.44
C HIS A 34 -15.87 -7.54 6.82
N CYS A 35 -16.25 -7.75 8.10
CA CYS A 35 -16.73 -9.06 8.58
C CYS A 35 -18.24 -9.15 8.81
N GLY A 36 -18.99 -8.04 8.70
CA GLY A 36 -20.44 -8.06 8.90
C GLY A 36 -20.89 -8.17 10.37
N HIS A 37 -19.97 -8.17 11.33
CA HIS A 37 -20.30 -8.22 12.76
C HIS A 37 -20.75 -6.87 13.30
N GLU A 38 -21.70 -6.87 14.23
CA GLU A 38 -22.18 -5.66 14.90
C GLU A 38 -21.06 -5.00 15.71
N ILE A 39 -20.86 -3.70 15.48
CA ILE A 39 -19.93 -2.87 16.22
C ILE A 39 -20.74 -2.17 17.30
N ILE A 40 -20.63 -2.67 18.52
CA ILE A 40 -21.22 -2.04 19.71
C ILE A 40 -20.21 -1.02 20.23
N GLY A 41 -20.51 0.27 20.06
CA GLY A 41 -19.65 1.33 20.60
C GLY A 41 -20.09 2.73 20.16
N GLU A 42 -19.76 3.72 20.99
CA GLU A 42 -20.05 5.15 20.76
C GLU A 42 -19.29 5.73 19.56
N TYR A 43 -18.16 5.11 19.19
CA TYR A 43 -17.26 5.61 18.15
C TYR A 43 -17.65 5.16 16.74
N LYS A 44 -17.56 6.09 15.78
CA LYS A 44 -17.93 5.94 14.36
C LYS A 44 -16.90 5.13 13.54
N HIS A 45 -16.51 3.94 13.98
CA HIS A 45 -15.58 3.09 13.22
C HIS A 45 -16.31 2.33 12.10
N SER A 46 -15.66 2.22 10.93
CA SER A 46 -16.18 1.43 9.79
C SER A 46 -15.86 -0.07 9.90
N TYR A 47 -14.92 -0.44 10.76
CA TYR A 47 -14.46 -1.80 10.97
C TYR A 47 -14.51 -2.14 12.47
N CYS A 48 -14.77 -3.41 12.81
CA CYS A 48 -14.64 -3.89 14.19
C CYS A 48 -13.17 -3.82 14.62
N LYS A 49 -12.92 -3.89 15.93
CA LYS A 49 -11.58 -3.79 16.52
C LYS A 49 -10.60 -4.78 15.89
N GLU A 50 -11.03 -6.02 15.66
CA GLU A 50 -10.22 -7.08 15.06
C GLU A 50 -9.85 -6.77 13.60
N CYS A 51 -10.86 -6.48 12.76
CA CYS A 51 -10.62 -6.13 11.36
C CYS A 51 -9.75 -4.88 11.23
N ASN A 52 -9.93 -3.90 12.13
CA ASN A 52 -9.10 -2.70 12.15
C ASN A 52 -7.64 -3.02 12.55
N ASN A 53 -7.43 -3.91 13.51
CA ASN A 53 -6.08 -4.35 13.91
C ASN A 53 -5.36 -5.07 12.77
N ILE A 54 -6.05 -5.96 12.05
CA ILE A 54 -5.50 -6.65 10.88
C ILE A 54 -5.08 -5.64 9.79
N LEU A 55 -5.95 -4.66 9.49
CA LEU A 55 -5.64 -3.61 8.53
C LEU A 55 -4.44 -2.75 8.99
N GLN A 56 -4.37 -2.40 10.26
CA GLN A 56 -3.25 -1.64 10.81
C GLN A 56 -1.93 -2.42 10.72
N GLU A 57 -1.94 -3.71 11.05
CA GLU A 57 -0.75 -4.56 10.97
C GLU A 57 -0.27 -4.72 9.52
N ALA A 58 -1.19 -4.96 8.58
CA ALA A 58 -0.86 -5.01 7.16
C ALA A 58 -0.24 -3.69 6.66
N ASN A 59 -0.80 -2.55 7.09
CA ASN A 59 -0.26 -1.23 6.75
C ASN A 59 1.11 -0.99 7.38
N ARG A 60 1.34 -1.44 8.62
CA ARG A 60 2.65 -1.38 9.27
C ARG A 60 3.69 -2.19 8.50
N LYS A 61 3.38 -3.45 8.14
CA LYS A 61 4.24 -4.30 7.32
C LYS A 61 4.60 -3.65 5.98
N LYS A 62 3.61 -3.05 5.29
CA LYS A 62 3.84 -2.29 4.04
C LYS A 62 4.78 -1.11 4.25
N ARG A 63 4.61 -0.32 5.32
CA ARG A 63 5.49 0.81 5.65
C ARG A 63 6.91 0.36 5.98
N GLU A 64 7.07 -0.73 6.73
CA GLU A 64 8.38 -1.30 7.04
C GLU A 64 9.09 -1.83 5.78
N ALA A 65 8.37 -2.52 4.90
CA ALA A 65 8.91 -2.98 3.62
C ALA A 65 9.33 -1.80 2.73
N ALA A 66 8.53 -0.74 2.66
CA ALA A 66 8.88 0.48 1.93
C ALA A 66 10.14 1.14 2.51
N LYS A 67 10.25 1.25 3.83
CA LYS A 67 11.46 1.76 4.52
C LYS A 67 12.70 0.90 4.26
N LYS A 68 12.56 -0.42 4.23
CA LYS A 68 13.69 -1.33 3.89
C LYS A 68 14.13 -1.10 2.45
N ARG A 69 13.20 -1.05 1.49
CA ARG A 69 13.50 -0.79 0.08
C ARG A 69 14.21 0.56 -0.13
N THR A 70 13.76 1.62 0.55
CA THR A 70 14.44 2.93 0.46
C THR A 70 15.82 2.89 1.09
N LYS A 71 16.00 2.26 2.27
CA LYS A 71 17.33 2.07 2.87
C LYS A 71 18.28 1.31 1.94
N THR A 72 17.86 0.18 1.39
CA THR A 72 18.67 -0.61 0.44
C THR A 72 19.02 0.20 -0.80
N LYS A 73 18.08 0.98 -1.35
CA LYS A 73 18.35 1.88 -2.49
C LYS A 73 19.39 2.95 -2.13
N THR A 74 19.25 3.61 -0.97
CA THR A 74 20.20 4.63 -0.50
C THR A 74 21.58 4.03 -0.24
N GLU A 75 21.65 2.82 0.30
CA GLU A 75 22.90 2.11 0.56
C GLU A 75 23.59 1.62 -0.73
N GLN A 76 22.82 1.14 -1.70
CA GLN A 76 23.31 0.84 -3.05
C GLN A 76 23.84 2.11 -3.75
N MET A 77 23.16 3.26 -3.61
CA MET A 77 23.67 4.53 -4.13
C MET A 77 24.97 4.97 -3.44
N ARG A 78 25.07 4.80 -2.11
CA ARG A 78 26.30 5.12 -1.35
C ARG A 78 27.48 4.24 -1.76
N THR A 79 27.26 2.95 -2.00
CA THR A 79 28.32 2.02 -2.45
C THR A 79 28.72 2.25 -3.90
N GLN A 80 27.78 2.59 -4.79
CA GLN A 80 28.11 3.04 -6.16
C GLN A 80 28.89 4.36 -6.20
N GLY A 81 28.69 5.23 -5.20
CA GLY A 81 29.47 6.46 -5.00
C GLY A 81 30.91 6.21 -4.52
N LYS A 82 31.21 5.05 -3.94
CA LYS A 82 32.58 4.69 -3.49
C LYS A 82 33.49 4.21 -4.62
N GLN A 83 32.93 3.71 -5.71
CA GLN A 83 33.73 3.33 -6.88
C GLN A 83 34.27 4.58 -7.56
N THR A 84 35.59 4.66 -7.72
CA THR A 84 36.25 5.78 -8.41
C THR A 84 35.84 5.79 -9.88
N LEU A 85 36.04 6.93 -10.56
CA LEU A 85 35.71 7.05 -11.97
C LEU A 85 36.51 6.03 -12.80
N ASP A 86 37.79 5.84 -12.45
CA ASP A 86 38.72 4.95 -13.13
C ASP A 86 38.29 3.48 -13.02
N GLU A 87 37.85 3.02 -11.85
CA GLU A 87 37.31 1.67 -11.67
C GLU A 87 36.09 1.40 -12.56
N LYS A 88 35.24 2.42 -12.76
CA LYS A 88 34.05 2.30 -13.62
C LYS A 88 34.44 2.31 -15.11
N ILE A 89 35.47 3.06 -15.49
CA ILE A 89 36.00 3.07 -16.85
C ILE A 89 36.62 1.71 -17.18
N THR A 90 37.46 1.17 -16.29
CA THR A 90 38.04 -0.17 -16.44
C THR A 90 36.96 -1.24 -16.57
N ALA A 91 35.91 -1.18 -15.75
CA ALA A 91 34.79 -2.12 -15.84
C ALA A 91 33.99 -1.98 -17.16
N ALA A 92 33.84 -0.76 -17.68
CA ALA A 92 33.17 -0.53 -18.97
C ALA A 92 34.00 -1.10 -20.13
N GLN A 93 35.31 -0.86 -20.11
CA GLN A 93 36.26 -1.40 -21.09
C GLN A 93 36.32 -2.93 -21.05
N ALA A 94 36.35 -3.55 -19.86
CA ALA A 94 36.28 -5.00 -19.70
C ALA A 94 34.97 -5.60 -20.24
N ALA A 95 33.88 -4.85 -20.17
CA ALA A 95 32.59 -5.23 -20.76
C ALA A 95 32.47 -4.90 -22.26
N GLY A 96 33.52 -4.35 -22.89
CA GLY A 96 33.53 -3.99 -24.31
C GLY A 96 32.55 -2.85 -24.68
N ILE A 97 32.15 -2.02 -23.73
CA ILE A 97 31.17 -0.93 -23.94
C ILE A 97 31.72 0.42 -23.50
N SER A 98 31.22 1.49 -24.11
CA SER A 98 31.61 2.85 -23.71
C SER A 98 31.12 3.16 -22.29
N TYR A 99 31.87 4.01 -21.57
CA TYR A 99 31.51 4.43 -20.21
C TYR A 99 30.12 5.06 -20.14
N GLY A 100 29.73 5.85 -21.15
CA GLY A 100 28.38 6.42 -21.25
C GLY A 100 27.29 5.35 -21.31
N LYS A 101 27.49 4.31 -22.12
CA LYS A 101 26.58 3.17 -22.24
C LYS A 101 26.52 2.35 -20.94
N TYR A 102 27.67 2.09 -20.33
CA TYR A 102 27.80 1.41 -19.04
C TYR A 102 27.05 2.16 -17.91
N SER A 103 27.21 3.49 -17.84
CA SER A 103 26.56 4.34 -16.84
C SER A 103 25.05 4.40 -17.03
N ALA A 104 24.56 4.53 -18.28
CA ALA A 104 23.15 4.52 -18.60
C ALA A 104 22.46 3.20 -18.20
N MET A 105 23.13 2.06 -18.44
CA MET A 105 22.63 0.73 -18.04
C MET A 105 22.57 0.56 -16.52
N ARG A 106 23.61 0.96 -15.78
CA ARG A 106 23.63 0.94 -14.30
C ARG A 106 22.52 1.79 -13.67
N ARG A 107 22.12 2.89 -14.33
CA ARG A 107 21.03 3.78 -13.90
C ARG A 107 19.64 3.30 -14.34
N GLY A 108 19.56 2.21 -15.11
CA GLY A 108 18.31 1.68 -15.66
C GLY A 108 17.70 2.54 -16.77
N LEU A 109 18.49 3.42 -17.39
CA LEU A 109 18.07 4.29 -18.49
C LEU A 109 18.17 3.58 -19.85
N LEU A 110 19.00 2.54 -19.94
CA LEU A 110 19.06 1.63 -21.07
C LEU A 110 18.83 0.21 -20.56
N ARG A 111 17.95 -0.55 -21.23
CA ARG A 111 17.85 -2.01 -21.06
C ARG A 111 18.75 -2.68 -22.10
N ILE A 112 19.44 -3.74 -21.67
CA ILE A 112 20.19 -4.65 -22.55
C ILE A 112 19.20 -5.49 -23.32
#